data_AF-A0A8T4SFH7-F1
#
_entry.id   AF-A0A8T4SFH7-F1
#
_cell.length_a   1.000
_cell.length_b   1.000
_cell.length_c   1.000
_cell.angle_alpha   90.00
_cell.angle_beta   90.00
_cell.angle_gamma   90.00
#
_symmetry.space_group_name_H-M   'P 1'
#
loop_
_entity.id
_entity.type
_entity.pdbx_description
1 polymer ?
#
loop_
_entity_poly.entity_id
_entity_poly.type
_entity_poly.pdbx_seq_one_letter_code
_entity_poly.pdbx_strand_id
1 'polypeptide(L)' 'MKEKMNTNESRKIYSLRKITVEPVYGHMKQNLGFREFLLRGLEKVKMEMNLLSIAHNLGKIH' A
#
# COMPACT_ATOMS: atom_id res chain seq x y z
N MET A 1 -11.33 11.63 11.62
CA MET A 1 -10.48 11.70 10.41
C MET A 1 -10.37 13.12 9.87
N LYS A 2 -11.50 13.77 9.52
CA LYS A 2 -11.52 15.12 8.91
C LYS A 2 -10.83 16.20 9.76
N GLU A 3 -11.12 16.25 11.06
CA GLU A 3 -10.49 17.21 11.97
C GLU A 3 -8.97 16.98 12.13
N LYS A 4 -8.54 15.72 12.23
CA LYS A 4 -7.11 15.36 12.31
C LYS A 4 -6.33 15.81 11.07
N MET A 5 -6.95 15.79 9.90
CA MET A 5 -6.33 16.22 8.63
C MET A 5 -6.33 17.74 8.42
N ASN A 6 -6.96 18.52 9.31
CA ASN A 6 -6.98 19.97 9.20
C ASN A 6 -5.72 20.65 9.74
N THR A 7 -4.88 19.93 10.50
CA THR A 7 -3.61 20.49 10.97
C THR A 7 -2.57 20.54 9.86
N ASN A 8 -1.77 21.60 9.83
CA ASN A 8 -0.71 21.79 8.83
C ASN A 8 0.32 20.64 8.85
N GLU A 9 0.62 20.12 10.02
CA GLU A 9 1.51 18.96 10.20
C GLU A 9 0.94 17.70 9.52
N SER A 10 -0.32 17.36 9.78
CA SER A 10 -0.95 16.20 9.15
C SER A 10 -1.04 16.33 7.63
N ARG A 11 -1.26 17.54 7.11
CA ARG A 11 -1.25 17.80 5.65
C ARG A 11 0.13 17.59 5.05
N LYS A 12 1.19 18.01 5.75
CA LYS A 12 2.58 17.81 5.34
C LYS A 12 2.97 16.33 5.35
N ILE A 13 2.53 15.57 6.35
CA ILE A 13 2.74 14.11 6.39
C ILE A 13 1.93 13.43 5.28
N TYR A 14 0.68 13.85 5.06
CA TYR A 14 -0.18 13.27 4.05
C TYR A 14 0.33 13.51 2.62
N SER A 15 0.94 14.67 2.33
CA SER A 15 1.49 14.96 1.01
C SER A 15 2.61 14.00 0.60
N LEU A 16 3.36 13.46 1.58
CA LEU A 16 4.41 12.47 1.34
C LEU A 16 3.87 11.12 0.83
N ARG A 17 2.57 10.84 1.00
CA ARG A 17 1.96 9.58 0.51
C ARG A 17 2.05 9.45 -1.00
N LYS A 18 2.01 10.57 -1.72
CA LYS A 18 2.12 10.61 -3.19
C LYS A 18 3.41 9.98 -3.71
N ILE A 19 4.49 10.11 -2.95
CA ILE A 19 5.82 9.60 -3.36
C ILE A 19 6.20 8.30 -2.65
N THR A 20 5.58 8.00 -1.51
CA THR A 20 5.92 6.81 -0.70
C THR A 20 4.96 5.66 -0.95
N VAL A 21 3.69 5.85 -0.61
CA VAL A 21 2.70 4.79 -0.48
C VAL A 21 1.88 4.59 -1.75
N GLU A 22 1.50 5.67 -2.42
CA GLU A 22 0.71 5.60 -3.67
C GLU A 22 1.44 4.87 -4.80
N PRO A 23 2.76 5.06 -5.03
CA PRO A 23 3.47 4.33 -6.08
C PRO A 23 3.53 2.83 -5.80
N VAL A 24 3.66 2.42 -4.54
CA VAL A 24 3.67 1.00 -4.14
C VAL A 24 2.32 0.35 -4.47
N TYR A 25 1.21 1.00 -4.12
CA TYR A 25 -0.12 0.50 -4.47
C TYR A 25 -0.39 0.52 -5.99
N GLY A 26 0.12 1.53 -6.70
CA GLY A 26 0.09 1.56 -8.16
C GLY A 26 0.82 0.37 -8.77
N HIS A 27 2.05 0.10 -8.30
CA HIS A 27 2.86 -1.04 -8.72
C HIS A 27 2.12 -2.38 -8.49
N MET A 28 1.59 -2.58 -7.28
CA MET A 28 0.84 -3.78 -6.93
C MET A 28 -0.39 -4.01 -7.81
N LYS A 29 -1.16 -2.95 -8.10
CA LYS A 29 -2.42 -3.07 -8.86
C LYS A 29 -2.24 -3.15 -10.36
N GLN A 30 -1.33 -2.34 -10.92
CA GLN A 30 -1.20 -2.19 -12.37
C GLN A 30 -0.11 -3.07 -12.96
N ASN A 31 1.03 -3.24 -12.27
CA ASN A 31 2.14 -4.00 -12.82
C ASN A 31 2.12 -5.45 -12.32
N LEU A 32 1.78 -5.68 -11.04
CA LEU A 32 1.62 -7.04 -10.49
C LEU A 32 0.20 -7.60 -10.68
N GLY A 33 -0.76 -6.80 -11.14
CA GLY A 33 -2.13 -7.24 -11.41
C GLY A 33 -2.96 -7.60 -10.16
N PHE A 34 -2.48 -7.32 -8.96
CA PHE A 34 -3.17 -7.67 -7.72
C PHE A 34 -4.30 -6.68 -7.43
N ARG A 35 -5.54 -7.06 -7.80
CA ARG A 35 -6.74 -6.21 -7.67
C ARG A 35 -7.72 -6.66 -6.61
N GLU A 36 -7.73 -7.96 -6.31
CA GLU A 36 -8.69 -8.58 -5.40
C GLU A 36 -7.98 -9.63 -4.54
N PHE A 37 -8.51 -9.83 -3.33
CA PHE A 37 -8.07 -10.91 -2.44
C PHE A 37 -8.79 -12.19 -2.81
N LEU A 38 -8.05 -13.30 -2.87
CA LEU A 38 -8.61 -14.61 -3.16
C LEU A 38 -9.19 -15.26 -1.90
N LEU A 39 -8.60 -14.95 -0.74
CA LEU A 39 -9.00 -15.55 0.52
C LEU A 39 -9.91 -14.61 1.32
N ARG A 40 -10.79 -15.21 2.14
CA ARG A 40 -11.66 -14.50 3.07
C ARG A 40 -11.19 -14.67 4.51
N GLY A 41 -11.38 -13.63 5.31
CA GLY A 41 -10.97 -13.57 6.71
C GLY A 41 -9.65 -12.80 6.89
N LEU A 42 -9.57 -12.01 7.96
CA LEU A 42 -8.49 -11.04 8.18
C LEU A 42 -7.10 -11.68 8.20
N GLU A 43 -6.98 -12.87 8.79
CA GLU A 43 -5.71 -13.60 8.87
C GLU A 43 -5.19 -14.00 7.48
N LYS A 44 -6.06 -14.59 6.65
CA LYS A 44 -5.69 -15.04 5.31
C LYS A 44 -5.40 -13.87 4.37
N VAL A 45 -6.19 -12.80 4.45
CA VAL A 45 -5.95 -11.55 3.70
C VAL A 45 -4.60 -10.92 4.07
N LYS A 46 -4.21 -10.97 5.35
CA LYS A 46 -2.88 -10.51 5.78
C LYS A 46 -1.77 -11.34 5.16
N MET A 47 -1.94 -12.66 5.05
CA MET A 47 -0.98 -13.54 4.39
C MET A 47 -0.79 -13.16 2.91
N GLU A 48 -1.89 -12.92 2.18
CA GLU A 48 -1.82 -12.45 0.79
C GLU A 48 -1.10 -11.11 0.66
N MET A 49 -1.38 -10.14 1.54
CA MET A 49 -0.65 -8.86 1.55
C MET A 49 0.84 -9.00 1.87
N ASN A 50 1.20 -9.93 2.77
CA ASN A 50 2.60 -10.18 3.10
C ASN A 50 3.35 -10.76 1.90
N LEU A 51 2.75 -11.72 1.21
CA LEU A 51 3.32 -12.31 -0.02
C LEU A 51 3.52 -11.24 -1.10
N LEU A 52 2.50 -10.40 -1.33
CA LEU A 52 2.58 -9.30 -2.29
C LEU A 52 3.68 -8.29 -1.93
N SER A 53 3.86 -8.00 -0.63
CA SER A 53 4.90 -7.10 -0.15
C SER A 53 6.31 -7.69 -0.33
N ILE A 54 6.46 -9.01 -0.12
CA ILE A 54 7.72 -9.71 -0.39
C ILE A 54 8.05 -9.63 -1.89
N ALA A 55 7.09 -9.94 -2.76
CA ALA A 55 7.27 -9.85 -4.21
C ALA A 55 7.68 -8.44 -4.65
N HIS A 56 7.01 -7.40 -4.11
CA HIS A 56 7.37 -6.00 -4.35
C HIS A 56 8.81 -5.68 -3.93
N ASN A 57 9.24 -6.14 -2.75
CA ASN A 57 10.58 -5.88 -2.24
C ASN A 57 11.65 -6.62 -3.05
N LEU A 58 11.40 -7.87 -3.44
CA LEU A 58 12.31 -8.65 -4.29
C LEU A 58 12.55 -7.95 -5.63
N GLY A 59 11.51 -7.39 -6.25
CA GLY A 59 11.62 -6.62 -7.49
C GLY A 59 12.32 -5.26 -7.36
N LYS A 60 12.71 -4.84 -6.15
CA LYS A 60 13.51 -3.63 -5.91
C LYS A 60 14.98 -3.91 -5.59
N ILE A 61 15.30 -5.15 -5.21
CA ILE A 61 16.66 -5.56 -4.81
C ILE A 61 17.50 -5.90 -6.05
N HIS A 62 16.85 -6.29 -7.14
CA HIS A 62 17.46 -6.50 -8.46
C HIS A 62 17.22 -5.29 -9.35
#